data_AF-A0A8S3ZX47-F1
#
_entry.id   AF-A0A8S3ZX47-F1
#
_cell.length_a   1.000
_cell.length_b   1.000
_cell.length_c   1.000
_cell.angle_alpha   90.00
_cell.angle_beta   90.00
_cell.angle_gamma   90.00
#
_symmetry.space_group_name_H-M   'P 1'
#
loop_
_entity.id
_entity.type
_entity.pdbx_description
1 polymer ?
#
loop_
_entity_poly.entity_id
_entity_poly.type
_entity_poly.pdbx_seq_one_letter_code
_entity_poly.pdbx_strand_id
1 'polypeptide(L)'
;MRIFMDFKPGSSLCQFFQAVFKFKTELGWRRFDFQSPSRMDRNIEMFLQAEKALIQSKHLVLPHIYIRPDVDKLLVPKLRDIIKRHQGVLVDDPEAATHVVYTIPQNPPSQEEEYFRPTFRRDRSYGIHWWYYPDSYDSWVSDVNIDYDMEHSQPPEVWEVSARWLLDLEEFNEWMNEEDYLIEDEFSNGEGKKPKKAGKVRLTVDD
;
A
#
# COMPACT_ATOMS: atom_id res chain seq x y z
N MET A 1 1.93 6.30 0.71
CA MET A 1 2.59 5.77 -0.48
C MET A 1 3.99 6.27 -0.28
N ARG A 2 4.88 5.45 0.34
CA ARG A 2 6.16 5.94 0.89
C ARG A 2 7.05 6.62 -0.17
N ILE A 3 6.78 6.34 -1.45
CA ILE A 3 7.36 6.95 -2.66
C ILE A 3 7.31 8.48 -2.65
N PHE A 4 6.27 9.11 -2.11
CA PHE A 4 6.12 10.57 -2.16
C PHE A 4 6.62 11.31 -0.91
N MET A 5 7.11 10.57 0.08
CA MET A 5 7.51 11.15 1.38
C MET A 5 9.02 11.04 1.65
N ASP A 6 9.81 10.55 0.68
CA ASP A 6 11.26 10.62 0.73
C ASP A 6 11.78 11.89 0.03
N PHE A 7 12.20 12.88 0.83
CA PHE A 7 12.68 14.18 0.35
C PHE A 7 14.20 14.25 0.13
N LYS A 8 14.91 13.12 0.25
CA LYS A 8 16.37 13.09 0.07
C LYS A 8 16.76 13.25 -1.40
N PRO A 9 17.96 13.78 -1.71
CA PRO A 9 18.46 13.82 -3.07
C PRO A 9 18.48 12.41 -3.70
N GLY A 10 17.94 12.29 -4.91
CA GLY A 10 17.90 11.01 -5.63
C GLY A 10 16.83 10.03 -5.13
N SER A 11 15.93 10.46 -4.25
CA SER A 11 14.82 9.65 -3.77
C SER A 11 13.79 9.33 -4.85
N SER A 12 12.84 8.47 -4.48
CA SER A 12 11.63 8.17 -5.24
C SER A 12 10.87 9.43 -5.68
N LEU A 13 10.71 10.43 -4.81
CA LEU A 13 10.04 11.68 -5.14
C LEU A 13 10.83 12.47 -6.19
N CYS A 14 12.16 12.52 -6.06
CA CYS A 14 13.03 13.16 -7.06
C CYS A 14 12.93 12.45 -8.42
N GLN A 15 12.97 11.12 -8.44
CA GLN A 15 12.86 10.33 -9.68
C GLN A 15 11.50 10.52 -10.36
N PHE A 16 10.42 10.55 -9.58
CA PHE A 16 9.08 10.83 -10.08
C PHE A 16 9.02 12.22 -10.74
N PHE A 17 9.47 13.27 -10.06
CA PHE A 17 9.48 14.61 -10.64
C PHE A 17 10.40 14.69 -11.86
N GLN A 18 11.57 14.05 -11.83
CA GLN A 18 12.46 14.01 -12.99
C GLN A 18 11.78 13.43 -14.23
N ALA A 19 11.07 12.30 -14.09
CA ALA A 19 10.33 11.69 -15.19
C ALA A 19 9.22 12.62 -15.71
N VAL A 20 8.42 13.20 -14.81
CA VAL A 20 7.31 14.10 -15.14
C VAL A 20 7.79 15.39 -15.84
N PHE A 21 8.84 16.03 -15.33
CA PHE A 21 9.39 17.25 -15.96
C PHE A 21 10.11 16.97 -17.27
N LYS A 22 10.77 15.80 -17.40
CA LYS A 22 11.35 15.36 -18.67
C LYS A 22 10.26 15.20 -19.73
N PHE A 23 9.19 14.48 -19.42
CA PHE A 23 8.06 14.29 -20.34
C PHE A 23 7.41 15.62 -20.75
N LYS A 24 7.17 16.52 -19.78
CA LYS A 24 6.68 17.88 -20.03
C LYS A 24 7.57 18.65 -21.02
N THR A 25 8.89 18.54 -20.85
CA THR A 25 9.88 19.25 -21.69
C THR A 25 9.91 18.67 -23.10
N GLU A 26 9.94 17.35 -23.23
CA GLU A 26 9.97 16.66 -24.53
C GLU A 26 8.72 16.93 -25.37
N LEU A 27 7.55 17.03 -24.73
CA LEU A 27 6.29 17.36 -25.40
C LEU A 27 6.00 18.87 -25.51
N GLY A 28 6.92 19.73 -25.06
CA GLY A 28 6.78 21.19 -25.16
C GLY A 28 5.60 21.76 -24.35
N TRP A 29 5.20 21.10 -23.26
CA TRP A 29 4.09 21.55 -22.44
C TRP A 29 4.46 22.80 -21.66
N ARG A 30 3.64 23.86 -21.76
CA ARG A 30 3.83 25.09 -20.96
C ARG A 30 3.53 24.85 -19.49
N ARG A 31 2.41 24.17 -19.19
CA ARG A 31 1.93 23.81 -17.85
C ARG A 31 1.35 22.40 -17.83
N PHE A 32 1.31 21.80 -16.64
CA PHE A 32 0.49 20.63 -16.38
C PHE A 32 -0.98 21.03 -16.35
N ASP A 33 -1.83 20.17 -16.90
CA ASP A 33 -3.28 20.38 -16.92
C ASP A 33 -3.95 19.01 -16.84
N PHE A 34 -4.20 18.60 -15.60
CA PHE A 34 -4.81 17.31 -15.25
C PHE A 34 -6.34 17.35 -15.30
N GLN A 35 -6.92 18.55 -15.37
CA GLN A 35 -8.38 18.73 -15.40
C GLN A 35 -8.93 18.69 -16.82
N SER A 36 -8.09 18.94 -17.84
CA SER A 36 -8.50 18.90 -19.24
C SER A 36 -8.71 17.46 -19.74
N PRO A 37 -9.94 17.06 -20.09
CA PRO A 37 -10.20 15.69 -20.57
C PRO A 37 -9.47 15.36 -21.87
N SER A 38 -9.22 16.36 -22.73
CA SER A 38 -8.49 16.17 -23.98
C SER A 38 -7.00 15.86 -23.78
N ARG A 39 -6.48 16.03 -22.56
CA ARG A 39 -5.11 15.67 -22.19
C ARG A 39 -5.02 14.36 -21.43
N MET A 40 -6.15 13.71 -21.14
CA MET A 40 -6.21 12.52 -20.29
C MET A 40 -5.23 11.44 -20.75
N ASP A 41 -5.27 11.03 -22.02
CA ASP A 41 -4.38 9.98 -22.54
C ASP A 41 -2.90 10.32 -22.39
N ARG A 42 -2.53 11.60 -22.59
CA ARG A 42 -1.14 12.03 -22.43
C ARG A 42 -0.72 12.17 -20.97
N ASN A 43 -1.65 12.54 -20.09
CA ASN A 43 -1.40 12.52 -18.65
C ASN A 43 -1.20 11.08 -18.16
N ILE A 44 -2.01 10.13 -18.65
CA ILE A 44 -1.84 8.69 -18.38
C ILE A 44 -0.46 8.22 -18.87
N GLU A 45 -0.10 8.53 -20.11
CA GLU A 45 1.22 8.18 -20.67
C GLU A 45 2.38 8.73 -19.82
N MET A 46 2.26 9.98 -19.34
CA MET A 46 3.25 10.58 -18.44
C MET A 46 3.40 9.78 -17.14
N PHE A 47 2.28 9.40 -16.51
CA PHE A 47 2.31 8.63 -15.26
C PHE A 47 2.83 7.21 -15.47
N LEU A 48 2.51 6.55 -16.59
CA LEU A 48 3.10 5.26 -16.96
C LEU A 48 4.62 5.35 -17.14
N GLN A 49 5.12 6.45 -17.69
CA GLN A 49 6.57 6.68 -17.79
C GLN A 49 7.21 6.95 -16.42
N ALA A 50 6.53 7.69 -15.55
CA ALA A 50 7.00 7.93 -14.19
C ALA A 50 7.05 6.64 -13.36
N GLU A 51 6.01 5.81 -13.43
CA GLU A 51 5.97 4.48 -12.82
C GLU A 51 7.14 3.61 -13.31
N LYS A 52 7.35 3.54 -14.63
CA LYS A 52 8.46 2.79 -15.21
C LYS A 52 9.82 3.28 -14.71
N ALA A 53 10.02 4.60 -14.57
CA ALA A 53 11.24 5.17 -14.03
C ALA A 53 11.45 4.76 -12.56
N LEU A 54 10.39 4.75 -11.74
CA LEU A 54 10.44 4.31 -10.35
C LEU A 54 10.79 2.82 -10.23
N ILE A 55 10.24 1.98 -11.11
CA ILE A 55 10.55 0.55 -11.14
C ILE A 55 12.03 0.32 -11.51
N GLN A 56 12.51 0.99 -12.56
CA GLN A 56 13.89 0.85 -13.03
C GLN A 56 14.92 1.33 -12.01
N SER A 57 14.58 2.37 -11.25
CA SER A 57 15.41 2.91 -10.16
C SER A 57 15.24 2.16 -8.84
N LYS A 58 14.40 1.10 -8.81
CA LYS A 58 14.10 0.28 -7.63
C LYS A 58 13.46 1.06 -6.47
N HIS A 59 12.79 2.16 -6.78
CA HIS A 59 11.96 2.91 -5.83
C HIS A 59 10.53 2.37 -5.74
N LEU A 60 10.07 1.67 -6.78
CA LEU A 60 8.86 0.87 -6.77
C LEU A 60 9.26 -0.57 -7.08
N VAL A 61 9.08 -1.48 -6.14
CA VAL A 61 9.42 -2.90 -6.32
C VAL A 61 8.11 -3.68 -6.42
N LEU A 62 7.90 -4.33 -7.56
CA LEU A 62 6.72 -5.16 -7.75
C LEU A 62 6.87 -6.48 -6.97
N PRO A 63 5.81 -6.95 -6.30
CA PRO A 63 5.89 -8.11 -5.44
C PRO A 63 6.07 -9.41 -6.24
N HIS A 64 6.94 -10.27 -5.73
CA HIS A 64 7.03 -11.69 -6.10
C HIS A 64 6.19 -12.49 -5.12
N ILE A 65 5.15 -13.15 -5.63
CA ILE A 65 4.02 -13.66 -4.86
C ILE A 65 3.92 -15.17 -5.03
N TYR A 66 4.01 -15.87 -3.91
CA TYR A 66 3.70 -17.29 -3.79
C TYR A 66 2.31 -17.45 -3.18
N ILE A 67 1.43 -18.20 -3.84
CA ILE A 67 0.10 -18.53 -3.29
C ILE A 67 0.18 -19.91 -2.65
N ARG A 68 -0.16 -20.02 -1.36
CA ARG A 68 -0.07 -21.30 -0.67
C ARG A 68 -1.04 -22.35 -1.24
N PRO A 69 -0.69 -23.65 -1.19
CA PRO A 69 -1.53 -24.72 -1.74
C PRO A 69 -2.87 -24.94 -1.01
N ASP A 70 -3.00 -24.46 0.22
CA ASP A 70 -4.20 -24.56 1.06
C ASP A 70 -5.20 -23.41 0.85
N VAL A 71 -4.88 -22.42 0.00
CA VAL A 71 -5.85 -21.43 -0.48
C VAL A 71 -6.94 -22.12 -1.30
N ASP A 72 -8.19 -21.69 -1.09
CA ASP A 72 -9.35 -22.24 -1.78
C ASP A 72 -9.11 -22.31 -3.30
N LYS A 73 -9.21 -23.52 -3.86
CA LYS A 73 -8.97 -23.80 -5.28
C LYS A 73 -9.90 -23.01 -6.20
N LEU A 74 -11.07 -22.59 -5.72
CA LEU A 74 -11.99 -21.71 -6.47
C LEU A 74 -11.53 -20.25 -6.45
N LEU A 75 -10.79 -19.82 -5.42
CA LEU A 75 -10.27 -18.47 -5.27
C LEU A 75 -8.95 -18.26 -6.02
N VAL A 76 -8.08 -19.27 -6.06
CA VAL A 76 -6.74 -19.18 -6.69
C VAL A 76 -6.75 -18.59 -8.11
N PRO A 77 -7.65 -18.99 -9.05
CA PRO A 77 -7.70 -18.39 -10.38
C PRO A 77 -7.91 -16.88 -10.34
N LYS A 78 -8.83 -16.41 -9.49
CA LYS A 78 -9.10 -14.97 -9.30
C LYS A 78 -7.86 -14.23 -8.79
N LEU A 79 -7.17 -14.79 -7.78
CA LEU A 79 -5.95 -14.17 -7.23
C LEU A 79 -4.85 -14.07 -8.29
N ARG A 80 -4.64 -15.12 -9.10
CA ARG A 80 -3.66 -15.10 -10.20
C ARG A 80 -3.98 -14.04 -11.25
N ASP A 81 -5.26 -13.87 -11.59
CA ASP A 81 -5.69 -12.85 -12.54
C ASP A 81 -5.46 -11.43 -12.01
N ILE A 82 -5.74 -11.20 -10.72
CA ILE A 82 -5.45 -9.92 -10.04
C ILE A 82 -3.95 -9.63 -10.09
N ILE A 83 -3.11 -10.57 -9.63
CA ILE A 83 -1.65 -10.40 -9.60
C ILE A 83 -1.12 -10.00 -10.98
N LYS A 84 -1.55 -10.71 -12.03
CA LYS A 84 -1.13 -10.42 -13.40
C LYS A 84 -1.59 -9.05 -13.89
N ARG A 85 -2.82 -8.64 -13.57
CA ARG A 85 -3.39 -7.35 -13.98
C ARG A 85 -2.62 -6.18 -13.36
N HIS A 86 -2.20 -6.34 -12.11
CA HIS A 86 -1.44 -5.35 -11.35
C HIS A 86 0.09 -5.51 -11.47
N GLN A 87 0.54 -6.28 -12.47
CA GLN A 87 1.95 -6.49 -12.81
C GLN A 87 2.79 -7.17 -11.72
N GLY A 88 2.17 -7.81 -10.74
CA GLY A 88 2.87 -8.65 -9.78
C GLY A 88 3.44 -9.91 -10.44
N VAL A 89 4.49 -10.47 -9.84
CA VAL A 89 5.20 -11.66 -10.36
C VAL A 89 4.75 -12.88 -9.58
N LEU A 90 4.12 -13.85 -10.25
CA LEU A 90 3.84 -15.15 -9.64
C LEU A 90 5.13 -15.99 -9.57
N VAL A 91 5.38 -16.58 -8.42
CA VAL A 91 6.47 -17.55 -8.22
C VAL A 91 5.91 -18.88 -7.69
N ASP A 92 6.52 -19.98 -8.09
CA ASP A 92 6.14 -21.34 -7.66
C ASP A 92 6.95 -21.82 -6.44
N ASP A 93 8.05 -21.12 -6.12
CA ASP A 93 8.95 -21.41 -5.01
C ASP A 93 8.79 -20.36 -3.91
N PRO A 94 8.43 -20.75 -2.67
CA PRO A 94 8.34 -19.81 -1.55
C PRO A 94 9.66 -19.12 -1.22
N GLU A 95 10.82 -19.71 -1.52
CA GLU A 95 12.13 -19.08 -1.27
C GLU A 95 12.42 -17.92 -2.25
N ALA A 96 11.76 -17.91 -3.41
CA ALA A 96 11.83 -16.81 -4.38
C ALA A 96 10.78 -15.72 -4.13
N ALA A 97 9.94 -15.87 -3.10
CA ALA A 97 8.83 -14.98 -2.82
C ALA A 97 9.23 -13.84 -1.90
N THR A 98 8.75 -12.65 -2.23
CA THR A 98 8.71 -11.50 -1.31
C THR A 98 7.43 -11.50 -0.47
N HIS A 99 6.38 -12.16 -0.97
CA HIS A 99 5.05 -12.22 -0.38
C HIS A 99 4.52 -13.65 -0.45
N VAL A 100 4.07 -14.18 0.68
CA VAL A 100 3.39 -15.47 0.78
C VAL A 100 1.93 -15.20 1.11
N VAL A 101 1.04 -15.64 0.22
CA VAL A 101 -0.41 -15.43 0.35
C VAL A 101 -1.07 -16.65 0.99
N TYR A 102 -1.67 -16.40 2.15
CA TYR A 102 -2.43 -17.36 2.94
C TYR A 102 -3.93 -17.29 2.62
N THR A 103 -4.70 -18.20 3.24
CA THR A 103 -6.17 -18.20 3.15
C THR A 103 -6.77 -16.93 3.75
N ILE A 104 -8.04 -16.66 3.47
CA ILE A 104 -8.79 -15.58 4.13
C ILE A 104 -9.10 -16.04 5.57
N PRO A 105 -8.95 -15.17 6.59
CA PRO A 105 -9.34 -15.50 7.96
C PRO A 105 -10.83 -15.82 8.05
N GLN A 106 -11.20 -16.78 8.92
CA GLN A 106 -12.59 -17.22 9.08
C GLN A 106 -13.51 -16.12 9.65
N ASN A 107 -12.96 -15.26 10.51
CA ASN A 107 -13.64 -14.13 11.10
C ASN A 107 -12.86 -12.85 10.78
N PRO A 108 -13.03 -12.27 9.58
CA PRO A 108 -12.39 -11.00 9.26
C PRO A 108 -12.91 -9.91 10.21
N PRO A 109 -12.07 -8.92 10.60
CA PRO A 109 -12.55 -7.77 11.37
C PRO A 109 -13.69 -7.06 10.64
N SER A 110 -14.67 -6.57 11.40
CA SER A 110 -15.82 -5.87 10.84
C SER A 110 -15.39 -4.60 10.11
N GLN A 111 -15.85 -4.40 8.88
CA GLN A 111 -15.61 -3.18 8.11
C GLN A 111 -16.23 -1.91 8.73
N GLU A 112 -17.13 -2.06 9.72
CA GLU A 112 -17.79 -0.94 10.40
C GLU A 112 -16.89 -0.21 11.42
N GLU A 113 -15.77 -0.82 11.83
CA GLU A 113 -14.84 -0.19 12.78
C GLU A 113 -13.63 0.37 12.03
N GLU A 114 -13.56 1.70 11.91
CA GLU A 114 -12.42 2.39 11.31
C GLU A 114 -11.25 2.46 12.31
N TYR A 115 -10.13 1.84 11.94
CA TYR A 115 -8.88 1.92 12.67
C TYR A 115 -7.86 2.71 11.88
N PHE A 116 -7.00 3.46 12.56
CA PHE A 116 -5.89 4.16 11.93
C PHE A 116 -4.60 3.98 12.72
N ARG A 117 -3.47 4.19 12.04
CA ARG A 117 -2.14 4.36 12.68
C ARG A 117 -1.49 5.67 12.24
N PRO A 118 -0.84 6.42 13.14
CA PRO A 118 -0.02 7.57 12.74
C PRO A 118 1.20 7.12 11.94
N THR A 119 1.44 7.74 10.78
CA THR A 119 2.59 7.43 9.90
C THR A 119 3.65 8.51 9.91
N PHE A 120 3.27 9.76 10.22
CA PHE A 120 4.18 10.89 10.23
C PHE A 120 3.70 11.96 11.20
N ARG A 121 4.63 12.61 11.91
CA ARG A 121 4.33 13.75 12.79
C ARG A 121 5.05 15.00 12.31
N ARG A 122 4.31 16.10 12.25
CA ARG A 122 4.86 17.45 12.03
C ARG A 122 4.15 18.43 12.95
N ASP A 123 4.90 18.99 13.90
CA ASP A 123 4.38 19.90 14.92
C ASP A 123 3.22 19.25 15.72
N ARG A 124 2.02 19.81 15.59
CA ARG A 124 0.74 19.34 16.17
C ARG A 124 -0.15 18.61 15.16
N SER A 125 0.40 18.24 14.01
CA SER A 125 -0.31 17.52 12.96
C SER A 125 0.29 16.13 12.76
N TYR A 126 -0.58 15.18 12.45
CA TYR A 126 -0.23 13.80 12.16
C TYR A 126 -0.77 13.43 10.78
N GLY A 127 0.07 12.79 9.97
CA GLY A 127 -0.39 11.96 8.87
C GLY A 127 -0.87 10.64 9.46
N ILE A 128 -2.08 10.22 9.11
CA ILE A 128 -2.66 8.95 9.54
C ILE A 128 -2.95 8.07 8.34
N HIS A 129 -2.76 6.78 8.56
CA HIS A 129 -3.09 5.73 7.62
C HIS A 129 -4.29 4.94 8.14
N TRP A 130 -5.29 4.75 7.28
CA TRP A 130 -6.50 4.01 7.59
C TRP A 130 -6.29 2.54 7.26
N TRP A 131 -6.50 1.68 8.25
CA TRP A 131 -6.35 0.23 8.08
C TRP A 131 -7.25 -0.27 6.95
N TYR A 132 -6.70 -1.15 6.11
CA TYR A 132 -7.34 -1.75 4.94
C TYR A 132 -7.68 -0.78 3.80
N TYR A 133 -7.22 0.47 3.89
CA TYR A 133 -7.21 1.40 2.77
C TYR A 133 -5.79 1.51 2.22
N PRO A 134 -5.63 1.80 0.93
CA PRO A 134 -4.31 2.05 0.40
C PRO A 134 -3.85 3.44 0.83
N ASP A 135 -2.56 3.72 0.67
CA ASP A 135 -2.01 4.96 1.18
C ASP A 135 -2.52 6.23 0.48
N SER A 136 -3.13 6.13 -0.71
CA SER A 136 -3.77 7.28 -1.37
C SER A 136 -4.96 7.85 -0.57
N TYR A 137 -5.44 7.13 0.44
CA TYR A 137 -6.51 7.55 1.36
C TYR A 137 -5.97 8.10 2.68
N ASP A 138 -4.64 8.14 2.88
CA ASP A 138 -4.02 8.75 4.05
C ASP A 138 -4.49 10.21 4.22
N SER A 139 -4.73 10.60 5.47
CA SER A 139 -5.24 11.94 5.78
C SER A 139 -4.39 12.65 6.83
N TRP A 140 -4.55 13.97 6.89
CA TRP A 140 -3.90 14.81 7.89
C TRP A 140 -4.90 15.18 8.98
N VAL A 141 -4.51 14.96 10.23
CA VAL A 141 -5.25 15.39 11.40
C VAL A 141 -4.41 16.43 12.13
N SER A 142 -5.02 17.53 12.56
CA SER A 142 -4.34 18.62 13.25
C SER A 142 -4.93 18.82 14.65
N ASP A 143 -4.14 19.41 15.54
CA ASP A 143 -4.53 19.74 16.92
C ASP A 143 -4.97 18.53 17.77
N VAL A 144 -4.50 17.34 17.40
CA VAL A 144 -4.67 16.10 18.15
C VAL A 144 -3.34 15.73 18.83
N ASN A 145 -3.40 15.18 20.03
CA ASN A 145 -2.24 14.57 20.68
C ASN A 145 -2.44 13.06 20.72
N ILE A 146 -1.68 12.35 19.89
CA ILE A 146 -1.76 10.89 19.80
C ILE A 146 -0.60 10.32 20.61
N ASP A 147 -0.94 9.66 21.72
CA ASP A 147 0.03 8.91 22.53
C ASP A 147 0.35 7.59 21.83
N TYR A 148 1.18 7.70 20.79
CA TYR A 148 1.64 6.60 19.97
C TYR A 148 3.14 6.69 19.80
N ASP A 149 3.84 5.65 20.24
CA ASP A 149 5.25 5.49 19.91
C ASP A 149 5.35 5.01 18.47
N MET A 150 5.92 5.85 17.60
CA MET A 150 6.20 5.50 16.21
C MET A 150 7.42 4.57 16.19
N GLU A 151 7.29 3.38 16.78
CA GLU A 151 8.28 2.33 16.62
C GLU A 151 8.29 1.92 15.14
N HIS A 152 9.40 2.21 14.48
CA HIS A 152 9.63 1.71 13.13
C HIS A 152 10.12 0.27 13.27
N SER A 153 9.20 -0.69 13.35
CA SER A 153 9.57 -2.09 13.18
C SER A 153 10.24 -2.26 11.82
N GLN A 154 11.38 -2.96 11.80
CA GLN A 154 11.99 -3.32 10.53
C GLN A 154 11.01 -4.22 9.76
N PRO A 155 10.78 -3.96 8.46
CA PRO A 155 9.94 -4.83 7.67
C PRO A 155 10.53 -6.25 7.67
N PRO A 156 9.67 -7.29 7.66
CA PRO A 156 10.14 -8.66 7.57
C PRO A 156 10.84 -8.89 6.22
N GLU A 157 11.64 -9.95 6.14
CA GLU A 157 12.28 -10.37 4.88
C GLU A 157 11.24 -10.86 3.86
N VAL A 158 10.18 -11.52 4.34
CA VAL A 158 9.05 -12.00 3.55
C VAL A 158 7.76 -11.56 4.23
N TRP A 159 6.84 -10.99 3.45
CA TRP A 159 5.52 -10.62 3.93
C TRP A 159 4.58 -11.82 3.89
N GLU A 160 4.10 -12.25 5.05
CA GLU A 160 3.08 -13.29 5.16
C GLU A 160 1.71 -12.65 5.36
N VAL A 161 0.93 -12.59 4.28
CA VAL A 161 -0.33 -11.86 4.22
C VAL A 161 -1.50 -12.76 3.85
N SER A 162 -2.72 -12.40 4.26
CA SER A 162 -3.91 -13.12 3.79
C SER A 162 -4.27 -12.79 2.35
N ALA A 163 -5.07 -13.65 1.72
CA ALA A 163 -5.60 -13.41 0.38
C ALA A 163 -6.45 -12.13 0.27
N ARG A 164 -6.89 -11.53 1.38
CA ARG A 164 -7.62 -10.25 1.36
C ARG A 164 -6.74 -9.12 0.81
N TRP A 165 -5.44 -9.13 1.06
CA TRP A 165 -4.48 -8.14 0.52
C TRP A 165 -4.62 -7.96 -1.00
N LEU A 166 -4.75 -9.06 -1.74
CA LEU A 166 -4.96 -9.03 -3.19
C LEU A 166 -6.38 -8.67 -3.59
N LEU A 167 -7.38 -9.06 -2.80
CA LEU A 167 -8.77 -8.72 -3.09
C LEU A 167 -9.01 -7.22 -2.95
N ASP A 168 -8.39 -6.59 -1.95
CA ASP A 168 -8.45 -5.14 -1.74
C ASP A 168 -7.65 -4.38 -2.79
N LEU A 169 -6.48 -4.90 -3.19
CA LEU A 169 -5.76 -4.36 -4.35
C LEU A 169 -6.66 -4.25 -5.59
N GLU A 170 -7.47 -5.26 -5.88
CA GLU A 170 -8.38 -5.21 -7.03
C GLU A 170 -9.51 -4.19 -6.86
N GLU A 171 -9.99 -3.99 -5.62
CA GLU A 171 -11.06 -3.04 -5.31
C GLU A 171 -10.56 -1.59 -5.42
N PHE A 172 -9.39 -1.31 -4.83
CA PHE A 172 -8.81 0.03 -4.79
C PHE A 172 -7.96 0.39 -6.01
N ASN A 173 -7.54 -0.62 -6.78
CA ASN A 173 -6.59 -0.47 -7.89
C ASN A 173 -5.26 0.16 -7.45
N GLU A 174 -4.77 -0.24 -6.28
CA GLU A 174 -3.50 0.19 -5.67
C GLU A 174 -2.92 -0.93 -4.80
N TRP A 175 -1.60 -1.10 -4.80
CA TRP A 175 -0.95 -2.06 -3.89
C TRP A 175 -1.17 -1.65 -2.44
N MET A 176 -1.73 -2.57 -1.65
CA MET A 176 -2.13 -2.34 -0.27
C MET A 176 -0.93 -2.45 0.68
N ASN A 177 -1.02 -1.83 1.86
CA ASN A 177 0.00 -1.99 2.91
C ASN A 177 -0.02 -3.38 3.52
N GLU A 178 1.10 -4.09 3.46
CA GLU A 178 1.22 -5.48 3.90
C GLU A 178 0.99 -5.63 5.41
N GLU A 179 1.39 -4.64 6.20
CA GLU A 179 1.21 -4.56 7.66
C GLU A 179 -0.26 -4.75 8.10
N ASP A 180 -1.22 -4.41 7.23
CA ASP A 180 -2.65 -4.47 7.54
C ASP A 180 -3.21 -5.90 7.44
N TYR A 181 -2.51 -6.77 6.70
CA TYR A 181 -2.98 -8.10 6.31
C TYR A 181 -2.12 -9.23 6.88
N LEU A 182 -1.22 -8.91 7.82
CA LEU A 182 -0.32 -9.88 8.43
C LEU A 182 -1.11 -11.03 9.06
N ILE A 183 -0.73 -12.26 8.73
CA ILE A 183 -1.41 -13.45 9.24
C ILE A 183 -1.37 -13.54 10.77
N GLU A 184 -0.29 -13.04 11.38
CA GLU A 184 -0.16 -12.99 12.84
C GLU A 184 -1.31 -12.18 13.45
N ASP A 185 -1.72 -11.09 12.81
CA ASP A 185 -2.77 -10.20 13.32
C ASP A 185 -4.18 -10.68 12.93
N GLU A 186 -4.34 -11.24 11.74
CA GLU A 186 -5.66 -11.70 11.27
C GLU A 186 -6.11 -13.03 11.89
N PHE A 187 -5.19 -13.97 12.13
CA PHE A 187 -5.53 -15.29 12.68
C PHE A 187 -5.41 -15.37 14.21
N SER A 188 -4.72 -14.44 14.88
CA SER A 188 -4.64 -14.40 16.36
C SER A 188 -5.88 -13.79 17.03
N ASN A 189 -6.70 -13.04 16.29
CA ASN A 189 -7.96 -12.46 16.79
C ASN A 189 -9.00 -13.52 17.24
N GLY A 190 -8.76 -14.81 17.01
CA GLY A 190 -9.62 -15.92 17.46
C GLY A 190 -9.35 -16.44 18.87
N GLU A 191 -8.21 -16.15 19.51
CA GLU A 191 -7.81 -16.78 20.79
C GLU A 191 -7.91 -15.87 22.03
N GLY A 192 -8.59 -14.72 21.95
CA GLY A 192 -8.72 -13.81 23.11
C GLY A 192 -7.37 -13.27 23.65
N LYS A 193 -6.28 -13.50 22.92
CA LYS A 193 -5.00 -12.83 23.16
C LYS A 193 -5.16 -11.42 22.61
N LYS A 194 -4.91 -10.42 23.46
CA LYS A 194 -4.88 -9.02 23.04
C LYS A 194 -3.96 -8.95 21.81
N PRO A 195 -4.37 -8.30 20.71
CA PRO A 195 -3.46 -8.02 19.62
C PRO A 195 -2.21 -7.39 20.21
N LYS A 196 -1.04 -7.59 19.60
CA LYS A 196 0.06 -6.65 19.84
C LYS A 196 -0.49 -5.29 19.41
N LYS A 197 -1.03 -4.54 20.38
CA LYS A 197 -1.68 -3.23 20.22
C LYS A 197 -0.65 -2.15 19.86
N ALA A 198 0.29 -2.46 18.99
CA ALA A 198 1.14 -1.46 18.38
C ALA A 198 0.29 -0.76 17.31
N GLY A 199 -0.49 0.25 17.72
CA GLY A 199 -0.94 1.29 16.79
C GLY A 199 -2.37 1.27 16.28
N LYS A 200 -3.26 0.39 16.76
CA LYS A 200 -4.71 0.55 16.52
C LYS A 200 -5.28 1.60 17.47
N VAL A 201 -5.40 2.83 17.00
CA VAL A 201 -6.11 3.91 17.70
C VAL A 201 -7.52 4.03 17.11
N ARG A 202 -8.53 4.14 17.98
CA ARG A 202 -9.89 4.50 17.58
C ARG A 202 -10.05 6.00 17.73
N LEU A 203 -10.69 6.65 16.77
CA LEU A 203 -11.16 8.03 16.93
C LEU A 203 -12.35 8.00 17.91
N THR A 204 -12.10 8.33 19.17
CA THR A 204 -13.18 8.67 20.10
C THR A 204 -13.39 10.17 20.02
N VAL A 205 -14.58 10.58 19.58
CA VAL A 205 -15.04 11.95 19.80
C VAL A 205 -15.56 11.96 21.24
N ASP A 206 -14.89 12.69 22.13
CA ASP A 206 -15.48 12.98 23.44
C ASP A 206 -16.73 13.84 23.21
N ASP A 207 -17.87 13.43 23.78
CA ASP A 207 -19.12 14.20 23.83
C ASP A 207 -18.96 15.52 24.61
#